data_AF-A0A433N3S5-F1
#
_entry.id   AF-A0A433N3S5-F1
#
_cell.length_a   1.000
_cell.length_b   1.000
_cell.length_c   1.000
_cell.angle_alpha   90.00
_cell.angle_beta   90.00
_cell.angle_gamma   90.00
#
_symmetry.space_group_name_H-M   'P 1'
#
loop_
_entity.id
_entity.type
_entity.pdbx_description
1 polymer ?
#
loop_
_entity_poly.entity_id
_entity_poly.type
_entity_poly.pdbx_seq_one_letter_code
_entity_poly.pdbx_strand_id
1 'polypeptide(L)'
;MGVGEAIALGRGLGVGEAIALGRGSGVGEAIALGRGLGVGEAIALGRGLGVGEAIALGRGLGVGEAIALGKGLGVGEARFVGRGSGVGEARFVGKGLGCGF
;
A
#
# COMPACT_ATOMS: atom_id res chain seq x y z
N MET A 1 15.26 -4.41 13.39
CA MET A 1 14.87 -5.30 12.28
C MET A 1 14.37 -6.57 12.96
N GLY A 2 13.10 -6.93 12.77
CA GLY A 2 12.51 -8.16 13.31
C GLY A 2 12.35 -9.20 12.20
N VAL A 3 12.50 -10.48 12.53
CA VAL A 3 12.21 -11.59 11.61
C VAL A 3 11.15 -12.45 12.29
N GLY A 4 10.04 -12.71 11.60
CA GLY A 4 8.82 -13.29 12.18
C GLY A 4 7.82 -12.20 12.55
N GLU A 5 7.13 -12.35 13.67
CA GLU A 5 6.13 -11.39 14.16
C GLU A 5 6.80 -10.23 14.91
N ALA A 6 6.53 -8.99 14.50
CA ALA A 6 7.15 -7.81 15.12
C ALA A 6 6.20 -6.61 15.22
N ILE A 7 6.17 -5.98 16.39
CA ILE A 7 5.43 -4.73 16.64
C ILE A 7 6.41 -3.61 17.00
N ALA A 8 6.31 -2.47 16.31
CA ALA A 8 7.15 -1.30 16.55
C ALA A 8 6.34 -0.01 16.78
N LEU A 9 6.69 0.73 17.82
CA LEU A 9 6.25 2.12 18.02
C LEU A 9 7.24 3.06 17.33
N GLY A 10 6.77 3.90 16.41
CA GLY A 10 7.60 4.82 15.65
C GLY A 10 8.11 4.22 14.35
N ARG A 11 9.39 3.83 14.28
CA ARG A 11 10.01 3.30 13.04
C ARG A 11 10.27 1.80 13.15
N GLY A 12 9.61 1.01 12.31
CA GLY A 12 9.74 -0.45 12.27
C GLY A 12 10.28 -0.95 10.94
N LEU A 13 11.14 -1.99 11.00
CA LEU A 13 11.59 -2.78 9.85
C LEU A 13 11.40 -4.26 10.17
N GLY A 14 10.67 -5.00 9.34
CA GLY A 14 10.34 -6.41 9.59
C GLY A 14 10.36 -7.29 8.34
N VAL A 15 10.61 -8.58 8.51
CA VAL A 15 10.44 -9.62 7.49
C VAL A 15 9.54 -10.70 8.10
N GLY A 16 8.41 -10.99 7.46
CA GLY A 16 7.32 -11.78 8.04
C GLY A 16 6.11 -10.89 8.31
N GLU A 17 5.46 -11.10 9.46
CA GLU A 17 4.28 -10.34 9.89
C GLU A 17 4.71 -9.14 10.76
N ALA A 18 4.45 -7.92 10.31
CA ALA A 18 4.95 -6.73 10.98
C ALA A 18 3.91 -5.61 11.12
N ILE A 19 3.82 -5.04 12.32
CA ILE A 19 2.95 -3.89 12.62
C ILE A 19 3.80 -2.69 13.09
N ALA A 20 3.63 -1.54 12.44
CA ALA A 20 4.32 -0.30 12.80
C ALA A 20 3.34 0.87 13.05
N LEU A 21 3.42 1.46 14.25
CA LEU A 21 2.73 2.73 14.57
C LEU A 21 3.65 3.90 14.20
N GLY A 22 3.59 4.33 12.93
CA GLY A 22 4.37 5.45 12.42
C GLY A 22 4.94 5.15 11.04
N ARG A 23 6.25 4.91 10.95
CA ARG A 23 6.95 4.54 9.70
C ARG A 23 7.31 3.06 9.71
N GLY A 24 6.64 2.27 8.89
CA GLY A 24 6.94 0.84 8.71
C GLY A 24 7.60 0.57 7.37
N SER A 25 8.53 -0.38 7.32
CA SER A 25 8.84 -1.08 6.07
C SER A 25 8.94 -2.58 6.31
N GLY A 26 8.36 -3.38 5.43
CA GLY A 26 8.38 -4.83 5.59
C GLY A 26 8.31 -5.63 4.31
N VAL A 27 8.68 -6.90 4.42
CA VAL A 27 8.54 -7.92 3.38
C VAL A 27 7.73 -9.08 3.97
N GLY A 28 6.66 -9.48 3.31
CA GLY A 28 5.63 -10.38 3.86
C GLY A 28 4.33 -9.61 4.12
N GLU A 29 3.70 -9.88 5.26
CA GLU A 29 2.48 -9.22 5.73
C GLU A 29 2.84 -8.00 6.59
N ALA A 30 2.46 -6.80 6.16
CA ALA A 30 2.86 -5.57 6.85
C ALA A 30 1.71 -4.58 7.03
N ILE A 31 1.54 -4.07 8.26
CA ILE A 31 0.58 -3.02 8.59
C ILE A 31 1.32 -1.78 9.13
N ALA A 32 1.05 -0.61 8.55
CA ALA A 32 1.62 0.66 8.99
C ALA A 32 0.55 1.73 9.25
N LEU A 33 0.51 2.26 10.47
CA LEU A 33 -0.29 3.43 10.82
C LEU A 33 0.57 4.70 10.64
N GLY A 34 0.58 5.25 9.42
CA GLY A 34 1.33 6.44 9.07
C GLY A 34 1.93 6.33 7.67
N ARG A 35 3.22 6.00 7.57
CA ARG A 35 3.91 5.75 6.31
C ARG A 35 4.37 4.30 6.24
N GLY A 36 3.84 3.54 5.28
CA GLY A 36 4.19 2.13 5.06
C GLY A 36 4.91 1.92 3.73
N LEU A 37 5.91 1.04 3.74
CA LEU A 37 6.50 0.41 2.56
C LEU A 37 6.36 -1.11 2.71
N GLY A 38 5.78 -1.80 1.75
CA GLY A 38 5.56 -3.24 1.83
C GLY A 38 5.87 -3.96 0.53
N VAL A 39 6.40 -5.19 0.64
CA VAL A 39 6.50 -6.14 -0.48
C VAL A 39 5.82 -7.43 -0.05
N GLY A 40 4.81 -7.87 -0.78
CA GLY A 40 3.87 -8.92 -0.36
C GLY A 40 2.50 -8.32 -0.10
N GLU A 41 1.92 -8.62 1.06
CA GLU A 41 0.64 -8.09 1.52
C GLU A 41 0.87 -6.89 2.44
N ALA A 42 0.36 -5.72 2.05
CA ALA A 42 0.67 -4.48 2.75
C ALA A 42 -0.56 -3.59 2.97
N ILE A 43 -0.76 -3.14 4.21
CA ILE A 43 -1.81 -2.19 4.59
C ILE A 43 -1.17 -0.93 5.18
N ALA A 44 -1.52 0.24 4.64
CA ALA A 44 -1.04 1.53 5.13
C ALA A 44 -2.20 2.51 5.41
N LEU A 45 -2.30 2.98 6.65
CA LEU A 45 -3.16 4.10 7.03
C LEU A 45 -2.36 5.40 6.99
N GLY A 46 -2.37 6.08 5.84
CA GLY A 46 -1.74 7.38 5.63
C GLY A 46 -1.06 7.47 4.26
N ARG A 47 0.23 7.13 4.19
CA ARG A 47 1.03 7.06 2.96
C ARG A 47 1.58 5.65 2.76
N GLY A 48 1.04 4.90 1.81
CA GLY A 48 1.47 3.55 1.48
C GLY A 48 2.22 3.46 0.17
N LEU A 49 3.26 2.63 0.14
CA LEU A 49 3.86 2.10 -1.08
C LEU A 49 3.92 0.58 -0.96
N GLY A 50 3.32 -0.14 -1.90
CA GLY A 50 3.22 -1.59 -1.87
C GLY A 50 3.57 -2.23 -3.21
N VAL A 51 4.19 -3.40 -3.16
CA VAL A 51 4.40 -4.28 -4.32
C VAL A 51 3.81 -5.64 -3.98
N GLY A 52 2.92 -6.16 -4.82
CA GLY A 52 2.08 -7.32 -4.52
C GLY A 52 0.65 -6.90 -4.27
N GLU A 53 0.09 -7.32 -3.14
CA GLU A 53 -1.25 -6.93 -2.68
C GLU A 53 -1.14 -5.75 -1.71
N ALA A 54 -1.68 -4.60 -2.09
CA ALA A 54 -1.50 -3.37 -1.34
C ALA A 54 -2.80 -2.60 -1.11
N ILE A 55 -3.07 -2.23 0.14
CA ILE A 55 -4.19 -1.38 0.55
C ILE A 55 -3.65 -0.10 1.19
N ALA A 56 -4.08 1.06 0.69
CA ALA A 56 -3.72 2.35 1.25
C ALA A 56 -4.95 3.22 1.53
N LEU A 57 -5.09 3.66 2.79
CA LEU A 57 -6.02 4.74 3.17
C LEU A 57 -5.26 6.07 3.22
N GLY A 58 -5.57 6.99 2.33
CA GLY A 58 -4.96 8.31 2.22
C GLY A 58 -4.23 8.51 0.89
N ARG A 59 -2.92 8.25 0.86
CA ARG A 59 -2.06 8.34 -0.33
C ARG A 59 -1.40 6.99 -0.60
N GLY A 60 -1.73 6.36 -1.72
CA GLY A 60 -1.25 5.02 -2.07
C GLY A 60 -0.46 5.00 -3.37
N LEU A 61 0.57 4.18 -3.42
CA LEU A 61 1.26 3.73 -4.62
C LEU A 61 1.33 2.21 -4.57
N GLY A 62 0.80 1.52 -5.58
CA GLY A 62 0.75 0.07 -5.62
C GLY A 62 1.21 -0.49 -6.96
N VAL A 63 1.90 -1.63 -6.94
CA VAL A 63 2.24 -2.41 -8.13
C VAL A 63 1.76 -3.84 -7.90
N GLY A 64 0.98 -4.39 -8.83
CA GLY A 64 0.27 -5.66 -8.65
C GLY A 64 -1.22 -5.42 -8.43
N GLU A 65 -1.75 -5.97 -7.34
CA GLU A 65 -3.13 -5.74 -6.90
C GLU A 65 -3.16 -4.60 -5.87
N ALA A 66 -3.74 -3.47 -6.24
CA ALA A 66 -3.71 -2.27 -5.42
C ALA A 66 -5.11 -1.70 -5.16
N ILE A 67 -5.39 -1.34 -3.91
CA ILE A 67 -6.58 -0.59 -3.50
C ILE A 67 -6.14 0.69 -2.81
N ALA A 68 -6.60 1.84 -3.31
CA ALA A 68 -6.32 3.12 -2.69
C ALA A 68 -7.61 3.93 -2.46
N LEU A 69 -7.84 4.28 -1.20
CA LEU A 69 -8.89 5.22 -0.77
C LEU A 69 -8.24 6.59 -0.55
N GLY A 70 -8.64 7.61 -1.29
CA GLY A 70 -8.04 8.94 -1.28
C GLY A 70 -7.31 9.25 -2.59
N LYS A 71 -5.99 9.42 -2.56
CA LYS A 71 -5.14 9.67 -3.72
C LYS A 71 -4.29 8.44 -4.03
N GLY A 72 -4.50 7.79 -5.17
CA GLY A 72 -3.78 6.57 -5.51
C GLY A 72 -3.06 6.64 -6.86
N LEU A 73 -1.96 5.90 -6.96
CA LEU A 73 -1.34 5.49 -8.20
C LEU A 73 -1.18 3.98 -8.19
N GLY A 74 -1.44 3.32 -9.31
CA GLY A 74 -1.45 1.85 -9.39
C GLY A 74 -0.96 1.35 -10.74
N VAL A 75 -0.25 0.23 -10.74
CA VAL A 75 0.16 -0.49 -11.95
C VAL A 75 -0.28 -1.94 -11.80
N GLY A 76 -0.93 -2.50 -12.81
CA GLY A 76 -1.54 -3.83 -12.75
C GLY A 76 -3.05 -3.72 -12.53
N GLU A 77 -3.57 -4.46 -11.56
CA GLU A 77 -4.97 -4.41 -11.16
C GLU A 77 -5.15 -3.39 -10.04
N ALA A 78 -5.72 -2.22 -10.35
CA ALA A 78 -5.82 -1.13 -9.40
C ALA A 78 -7.25 -0.63 -9.23
N ARG A 79 -7.68 -0.49 -7.97
CA ARG A 79 -8.99 0.05 -7.59
C ARG A 79 -8.80 1.32 -6.77
N PHE A 80 -9.46 2.39 -7.20
CA PHE A 80 -9.34 3.70 -6.57
C PHE A 80 -10.71 4.22 -6.13
N VAL A 81 -10.77 4.75 -4.91
CA VAL A 81 -11.90 5.52 -4.42
C VAL A 81 -11.40 6.92 -4.08
N GLY A 82 -11.81 7.94 -4.83
CA GLY A 82 -11.32 9.30 -4.72
C GLY A 82 -10.63 9.78 -6.01
N ARG A 83 -9.34 10.07 -5.94
CA ARG A 83 -8.52 10.47 -7.09
C ARG A 83 -7.46 9.40 -7.39
N GLY A 84 -7.51 8.81 -8.57
CA GLY A 84 -6.58 7.75 -8.95
C GLY A 84 -5.90 8.00 -10.29
N SER A 85 -4.73 7.39 -10.50
CA SER A 85 -4.27 7.08 -11.84
C SER A 85 -3.72 5.66 -11.90
N GLY A 86 -4.06 4.95 -12.97
CA GLY A 86 -3.76 3.53 -13.10
C GLY A 86 -3.21 3.18 -14.47
N VAL A 87 -2.27 2.24 -14.53
CA VAL A 87 -1.80 1.62 -15.76
C VAL A 87 -2.14 0.13 -15.71
N GLY A 88 -2.80 -0.40 -16.74
CA GLY A 88 -3.37 -1.74 -16.74
C GLY A 88 -4.87 -1.72 -16.42
N GLU A 89 -5.34 -2.69 -15.64
CA GLU A 89 -6.75 -2.80 -15.24
C GLU A 89 -7.08 -1.86 -14.07
N ALA A 90 -7.48 -0.64 -14.41
CA ALA A 90 -7.79 0.38 -13.43
C ALA A 90 -9.29 0.66 -13.31
N ARG A 91 -9.84 0.53 -12.10
CA ARG A 91 -11.23 0.89 -11.76
C ARG A 91 -11.26 2.09 -10.83
N PHE A 92 -12.16 3.03 -11.10
CA PHE A 92 -12.24 4.29 -10.36
C PHE A 92 -13.66 4.56 -9.87
N VAL A 93 -13.76 4.92 -8.60
CA VAL A 93 -14.93 5.58 -8.00
C VAL A 93 -14.49 7.00 -7.64
N GLY A 94 -14.76 7.96 -8.53
CA GLY A 94 -14.33 9.35 -8.39
C GLY A 94 -13.59 9.84 -9.64
N LYS A 95 -12.52 10.62 -9.47
CA LYS A 95 -11.72 11.15 -10.59
C LYS A 95 -10.56 10.20 -10.91
N GLY A 96 -10.58 9.62 -12.10
CA GLY A 96 -9.57 8.65 -12.54
C GLY A 96 -8.92 9.03 -13.87
N LEU A 97 -7.66 8.64 -14.04
CA LEU A 97 -6.97 8.57 -15.33
C LEU A 97 -6.42 7.16 -15.48
N GLY A 98 -6.91 6.42 -16.48
CA GLY A 98 -6.48 5.05 -16.77
C GLY A 98 -5.79 4.98 -18.12
N CYS A 99 -4.64 4.32 -18.18
CA CYS A 99 -4.01 3.88 -19.42
C CYS A 99 -4.06 2.35 -19.46
N GLY A 100 -5.03 1.80 -20.20
CA GLY A 100 -5.13 0.36 -20.44
C GLY A 100 -4.18 -0.07 -21.57
N PHE A 101 -3.85 -1.37 -21.58
CA PHE A 101 -3.26 -2.06 -22.73
C PHE A 101 -4.29 -3.07 -23.27
#